data_AF-A0A920F1X1-F1
#
_entry.id   AF-A0A920F1X1-F1
#
_cell.length_a   1.000
_cell.length_b   1.000
_cell.length_c   1.000
_cell.angle_alpha   90.00
_cell.angle_beta   90.00
_cell.angle_gamma   90.00
#
_symmetry.space_group_name_H-M   'P 1'
#
loop_
_entity.id
_entity.type
_entity.pdbx_description
1 polymer ?
#
loop_
_entity_poly.entity_id
_entity_poly.type
_entity_poly.pdbx_seq_one_letter_code
_entity_poly.pdbx_strand_id
1 'polypeptide(L)'
;MTQRRNAGDQLANFKQGRGDFSGVAGWSNDDAEITADVRQYPPNDFGLYGMAGNVSEWVADVYRPLTNNEVSDMNYFRGNIFESYILRMEKYP
;
A
#
# COMPACT_ATOMS: atom_id res chain seq x y z
N MET A 1 -18.37 11.46 19.86
CA MET A 1 -17.17 11.23 19.02
C MET A 1 -15.99 11.78 19.76
N THR A 2 -15.12 10.91 20.25
CA THR A 2 -13.99 11.30 21.08
C THR A 2 -12.96 11.99 20.19
N GLN A 3 -12.83 13.31 20.28
CA GLN A 3 -11.76 14.03 19.59
C GLN A 3 -10.43 13.67 20.23
N ARG A 4 -9.69 12.73 19.63
CA ARG A 4 -8.25 12.62 19.83
C ARG A 4 -7.59 12.54 18.46
N ARG A 5 -6.76 13.54 18.20
CA ARG A 5 -5.84 13.64 17.06
C ARG A 5 -4.46 13.97 17.64
N ASN A 6 -4.02 13.21 18.65
CA ASN A 6 -2.77 13.43 19.36
C ASN A 6 -2.00 12.10 19.50
N ALA A 7 -0.71 12.19 19.81
CA ALA A 7 0.16 11.03 19.96
C ALA A 7 -0.49 9.91 20.81
N GLY A 8 -0.62 8.72 20.23
CA GLY A 8 -1.29 7.56 20.82
C GLY A 8 -2.46 7.02 19.98
N ASP A 9 -2.99 7.82 19.05
CA ASP A 9 -4.03 7.38 18.10
C ASP A 9 -3.42 6.73 16.85
N GLN A 10 -4.15 5.79 16.25
CA GLN A 10 -3.75 5.21 14.97
C GLN A 10 -4.08 6.18 13.84
N LEU A 11 -3.03 6.74 13.23
CA LEU A 11 -3.14 7.72 12.14
C LEU A 11 -3.06 7.05 10.76
N ALA A 12 -3.51 5.81 10.67
CA ALA A 12 -3.63 5.06 9.45
C ALA A 12 -4.69 3.99 9.63
N ASN A 13 -5.38 3.65 8.55
CA ASN A 13 -6.39 2.61 8.53
C ASN A 13 -5.74 1.24 8.29
N PHE A 14 -5.73 0.37 9.30
CA PHE A 14 -5.18 -0.97 9.13
C PHE A 14 -5.93 -2.01 9.95
N LYS A 15 -5.93 -3.23 9.43
CA LYS A 15 -6.49 -4.38 10.12
C LYS A 15 -5.69 -4.68 11.39
N GLN A 16 -6.26 -4.36 12.55
CA GLN A 16 -5.60 -4.55 13.85
C GLN A 16 -5.46 -6.03 14.24
N GLY A 17 -6.37 -6.90 13.77
CA GLY A 17 -6.39 -8.30 14.19
C GLY A 17 -7.20 -9.21 13.28
N ARG A 18 -7.25 -10.50 13.60
CA ARG A 18 -8.15 -11.44 12.91
C ARG A 18 -9.60 -11.17 13.34
N GLY A 19 -10.44 -10.79 12.39
CA GLY A 19 -11.84 -10.45 12.66
C GLY A 19 -12.03 -9.09 13.35
N ASP A 20 -10.96 -8.30 13.51
CA ASP A 20 -11.00 -6.98 14.12
C ASP A 20 -10.63 -5.91 13.08
N PHE A 21 -11.63 -5.11 12.71
CA PHE A 21 -11.57 -4.06 11.69
C PHE A 21 -11.80 -2.65 12.25
N SER A 22 -12.05 -2.49 13.55
CA SER A 22 -12.29 -1.17 14.15
C SER A 22 -11.84 -1.06 15.62
N GLY A 23 -11.14 -2.08 16.13
CA GLY A 23 -10.66 -2.14 17.50
C GLY A 23 -11.77 -2.34 18.53
N VAL A 24 -11.39 -2.20 19.80
CA VAL A 24 -12.32 -2.28 20.93
C VAL A 24 -13.15 -0.99 21.02
N ALA A 25 -14.48 -1.12 21.09
CA ALA A 25 -15.39 0.01 21.25
C ALA A 25 -15.01 0.90 22.45
N GLY A 26 -14.74 2.19 22.18
CA GLY A 26 -14.39 3.18 23.19
C GLY A 26 -12.89 3.41 23.40
N TRP A 27 -12.01 2.63 22.75
CA TRP A 27 -10.58 2.93 22.64
C TRP A 27 -10.28 3.65 21.30
N SER A 28 -9.10 4.27 21.18
CA SER A 28 -8.64 4.90 19.95
C SER A 28 -8.70 3.91 18.78
N ASN A 29 -9.66 4.13 17.89
CA ASN A 29 -9.83 3.46 16.61
C ASN A 29 -9.24 4.36 15.51
N ASP A 30 -8.90 3.76 14.38
CA ASP A 30 -8.46 4.47 13.18
C ASP A 30 -9.60 5.25 12.49
N ASP A 31 -10.83 5.19 13.01
CA ASP A 31 -12.02 5.92 12.51
C ASP A 31 -12.46 5.48 11.10
N ALA A 32 -12.06 4.28 10.66
CA ALA A 32 -12.45 3.70 9.37
C ALA A 32 -12.50 2.16 9.42
N GLU A 33 -13.71 1.57 9.38
CA GLU A 33 -13.90 0.11 9.35
C GLU A 33 -13.55 -0.51 7.98
N ILE A 34 -13.72 0.28 6.92
CA ILE A 34 -13.43 -0.05 5.53
C ILE A 34 -12.46 1.00 4.99
N THR A 35 -12.42 1.23 3.68
CA THR A 35 -11.60 2.31 3.12
C THR A 35 -11.96 3.69 3.65
N ALA A 36 -10.92 4.48 3.93
CA ALA A 36 -10.94 5.88 4.32
C ALA A 36 -10.76 6.81 3.11
N ASP A 37 -11.07 8.10 3.28
CA ASP A 37 -10.70 9.11 2.28
C ASP A 37 -9.18 9.17 2.08
N VAL A 38 -8.74 9.40 0.85
CA VAL A 38 -7.31 9.41 0.48
C VAL A 38 -6.47 10.42 1.27
N ARG A 39 -7.08 11.48 1.84
CA ARG A 39 -6.41 12.50 2.68
C ARG A 39 -6.95 12.54 4.11
N GLN A 40 -7.59 11.48 4.58
CA GLN A 40 -8.15 11.41 5.94
C GLN A 40 -7.10 11.57 7.04
N TYR A 41 -5.89 11.01 6.82
CA TYR A 41 -4.78 11.06 7.78
C TYR A 41 -3.66 12.01 7.33
N PRO A 42 -2.78 12.45 8.25
CA PRO A 42 -1.63 13.29 7.89
C PRO A 42 -0.70 12.62 6.86
N PRO A 43 -0.03 13.41 6.00
CA PRO A 43 0.98 12.87 5.10
C PRO A 43 2.26 12.50 5.87
N ASN A 44 3.09 11.65 5.26
CA ASN A 44 4.48 11.47 5.70
C ASN A 44 5.35 12.71 5.36
N ASP A 45 6.63 12.69 5.76
CA ASP A 45 7.57 13.80 5.53
C ASP A 45 7.81 14.13 4.04
N PHE A 46 7.40 13.24 3.13
CA PHE A 46 7.45 13.43 1.68
C PHE A 46 6.14 13.99 1.09
N GLY A 47 5.13 14.26 1.92
CA GLY A 47 3.82 14.74 1.47
C GLY A 47 2.91 13.65 0.91
N LEU A 48 3.23 12.37 1.09
CA LEU A 48 2.44 11.24 0.60
C LEU A 48 1.42 10.79 1.66
N TYR A 49 0.20 10.53 1.21
CA TYR A 49 -0.93 10.11 2.05
C TYR A 49 -1.20 8.61 1.87
N GLY A 50 -1.79 7.96 2.88
CA GLY A 50 -2.25 6.57 2.77
C GLY A 50 -1.15 5.50 2.77
N MET A 51 0.13 5.87 2.77
CA MET A 51 1.26 4.93 2.67
C MET A 51 1.33 3.84 3.77
N ALA A 52 0.66 4.05 4.91
CA ALA A 52 0.68 3.14 6.04
C ALA A 52 -0.63 2.33 6.21
N GLY A 53 -1.54 2.34 5.22
CA GLY A 53 -2.83 1.66 5.35
C GLY A 53 -3.82 1.94 4.22
N ASN A 54 -5.12 1.87 4.54
CA ASN A 54 -6.26 2.03 3.64
C ASN A 54 -6.41 0.89 2.62
N VAL A 55 -5.50 0.79 1.65
CA VAL A 55 -5.50 -0.24 0.60
C VAL A 55 -4.08 -0.67 0.28
N SER A 56 -3.91 -1.93 -0.17
CA SER A 56 -2.64 -2.37 -0.72
C SER A 56 -2.40 -1.74 -2.09
N GLU A 57 -1.23 -1.14 -2.27
CA GLU A 57 -0.79 -0.57 -3.54
C GLU A 57 0.11 -1.56 -4.28
N TRP A 58 -0.22 -1.83 -5.55
CA TRP A 58 0.56 -2.75 -6.37
C TRP A 58 1.91 -2.15 -6.74
N VAL A 59 2.94 -2.99 -6.71
CA VAL A 59 4.29 -2.64 -7.18
C VAL A 59 4.64 -3.56 -8.36
N ALA A 60 5.53 -3.09 -9.22
CA ALA A 60 5.94 -3.84 -10.42
C ALA A 60 6.86 -5.05 -10.11
N ASP A 61 7.34 -5.17 -8.87
CA ASP A 61 8.25 -6.23 -8.45
C ASP A 61 7.54 -7.55 -8.11
N VAL A 62 8.24 -8.67 -8.37
CA VAL A 62 7.78 -10.02 -8.00
C VAL A 62 8.08 -10.33 -6.53
N TYR A 63 7.08 -10.81 -5.78
CA TYR A 63 7.21 -11.18 -4.35
C TYR A 63 8.19 -12.34 -4.13
N ARG A 64 9.14 -12.15 -3.18
CA ARG A 64 10.16 -13.15 -2.80
C ARG A 64 10.48 -13.11 -1.29
N PRO A 65 10.19 -14.18 -0.54
CA PRO A 65 10.36 -14.19 0.92
C PRO A 65 11.83 -14.33 1.40
N LEU A 66 12.75 -14.77 0.54
CA LEU A 66 14.16 -15.03 0.89
C LEU A 66 15.14 -14.12 0.13
N THR A 67 14.74 -12.90 -0.23
CA THR A 67 15.65 -11.99 -0.93
C THR A 67 16.73 -11.56 0.06
N ASN A 68 17.88 -12.25 0.03
CA ASN A 68 19.03 -11.93 0.86
C ASN A 68 19.45 -10.48 0.57
N ASN A 69 19.74 -9.72 1.63
CA ASN A 69 20.27 -8.34 1.59
C ASN A 69 21.62 -8.23 0.84
N GLU A 70 22.14 -9.32 0.28
CA GLU A 70 23.45 -9.44 -0.36
C GLU A 70 23.42 -9.22 -1.90
N VAL A 71 22.24 -9.07 -2.53
CA VAL A 71 22.11 -8.92 -4.00
C VAL A 71 21.57 -7.54 -4.41
N SER A 72 21.63 -6.55 -3.52
CA SER A 72 20.97 -5.25 -3.71
C SER A 72 21.92 -4.09 -3.52
N ASP A 73 22.87 -3.90 -4.44
CA ASP A 73 23.71 -2.69 -4.36
C ASP A 73 23.17 -1.52 -5.19
N MET A 74 22.51 -1.72 -6.33
CA MET A 74 21.77 -0.63 -7.02
C MET A 74 20.57 -1.15 -7.83
N ASN A 75 19.35 -0.77 -7.41
CA ASN A 75 18.08 -0.86 -8.16
C ASN A 75 17.77 -2.21 -8.82
N TYR A 76 17.55 -3.22 -7.99
CA TYR A 76 17.10 -4.52 -8.47
C TYR A 76 15.59 -4.45 -8.86
N PHE A 77 15.27 -4.29 -10.16
CA PHE A 77 13.91 -4.49 -10.69
C PHE A 77 13.77 -5.90 -11.25
N ARG A 78 12.82 -6.69 -10.73
CA ARG A 78 12.55 -8.06 -11.21
C ARG A 78 11.06 -8.20 -11.53
N GLY A 79 10.67 -7.68 -12.69
CA GLY A 79 9.31 -7.72 -13.24
C GLY A 79 9.19 -8.47 -14.56
N ASN A 80 7.97 -8.55 -15.10
CA ASN A 80 7.70 -9.23 -16.36
C ASN A 80 8.24 -8.43 -17.56
N ILE A 81 8.90 -9.12 -18.51
CA ILE A 81 9.28 -8.54 -19.81
C ILE A 81 8.10 -8.77 -20.76
N PHE A 82 7.46 -7.70 -21.20
CA PHE A 82 6.41 -7.76 -22.20
C PHE A 82 7.02 -7.56 -23.58
N GLU A 83 7.17 -8.63 -24.35
CA GLU A 83 7.50 -8.52 -25.77
C GLU A 83 6.26 -8.05 -26.54
N SER A 84 6.31 -6.84 -27.09
CA SER A 84 5.26 -6.36 -27.98
C SER A 84 5.33 -7.15 -29.29
N TYR A 85 4.33 -7.97 -29.58
CA TYR A 85 4.16 -8.52 -30.91
C TYR A 85 3.80 -7.36 -31.85
N ILE A 86 4.74 -6.91 -32.68
CA ILE A 86 4.37 -6.13 -33.86
C ILE A 86 3.71 -7.13 -34.79
N LEU A 87 2.37 -7.16 -34.85
CA LEU A 87 1.67 -7.78 -35.97
C LEU A 87 2.17 -7.05 -37.21
N ARG A 88 3.08 -7.70 -37.94
CA ARG A 88 3.56 -7.24 -39.24
C ARG A 88 2.33 -7.14 -40.14
N MET A 89 1.75 -5.94 -40.24
CA MET A 89 0.80 -5.52 -41.27
C MET A 89 1.53 -5.46 -42.61
N GLU A 90 2.04 -6.60 -43.08
CA GLU A 90 2.78 -6.65 -44.34
C GLU A 90 2.47 -7.89 -45.15
N LYS A 91 1.26 -8.47 -44.97
CA LYS A 91 0.84 -9.51 -45.91
C LYS A 91 -0.66 -9.66 -46.06
N TYR A 92 -1.29 -8.70 -46.74
CA TYR A 92 -2.34 -9.02 -47.71
C TYR A 92 -2.20 -8.08 -48.93
N PRO A 93 -1.96 -8.61 -50.15
CA PRO A 93 -2.12 -7.85 -51.39
C PRO A 93 -3.59 -7.53 -51.67
#